data_AF-A0A7J9VHF5-F1
#
_entry.id   AF-A0A7J9VHF5-F1
#
_cell.length_a   1.000
_cell.length_b   1.000
_cell.length_c   1.000
_cell.angle_alpha   90.00
_cell.angle_beta   90.00
_cell.angle_gamma   90.00
#
_symmetry.space_group_name_H-M   'P 1'
#
loop_
_entity.id
_entity.type
_entity.pdbx_description
1 polymer ?
#
loop_
_entity_poly.entity_id
_entity_poly.type
_entity_poly.pdbx_seq_one_letter_code
_entity_poly.pdbx_strand_id
1 'polypeptide(L)' 'MHAVVASKRHEIEVLCRELGVRRPDLFGSATEDSFDEVSSDIDVLVEFDIDPAFDYFGAYFGLKEGL' A
#
# COMPACT_ATOMS: atom_id res chain seq x y z
N MET A 1 12.03 5.68 -5.44
CA MET A 1 10.91 5.92 -4.51
C MET A 1 10.85 7.40 -4.22
N HIS A 2 9.74 8.05 -4.59
CA HIS A 2 9.53 9.47 -4.41
C HIS A 2 9.51 9.91 -2.93
N ALA A 3 9.89 11.16 -2.65
CA ALA A 3 10.06 11.67 -1.28
C ALA A 3 8.76 11.67 -0.46
N VAL A 4 7.62 11.90 -1.11
CA VAL A 4 6.30 11.83 -0.46
C VAL A 4 5.94 10.41 -0.03
N VAL A 5 6.17 9.42 -0.89
CA VAL A 5 5.93 8.02 -0.50
C VAL A 5 6.87 7.61 0.63
N ALA A 6 8.12 8.12 0.61
CA ALA A 6 9.06 7.91 1.69
C ALA A 6 8.59 8.51 3.03
N SER A 7 7.99 9.70 3.01
CA SER A 7 7.50 10.38 4.22
C SER A 7 6.26 9.69 4.81
N LYS A 8 5.45 9.04 3.96
CA LYS A 8 4.26 8.26 4.33
C LYS A 8 4.53 6.81 4.71
N ARG A 9 5.78 6.35 4.62
CA ARG A 9 6.18 4.96 4.91
C ARG A 9 5.60 4.43 6.23
N HIS A 10 5.68 5.21 7.31
CA HIS A 10 5.20 4.75 8.61
C HIS A 10 3.69 4.52 8.63
N GLU A 11 2.91 5.44 8.04
CA GLU A 11 1.45 5.32 7.94
C GLU A 11 1.07 4.08 7.11
N ILE A 12 1.77 3.85 5.99
CA ILE A 12 1.58 2.68 5.13
C ILE A 12 1.90 1.37 5.87
N GLU A 13 3.01 1.35 6.64
CA GLU A 13 3.39 0.18 7.43
C GLU A 13 2.37 -0.15 8.53
N VAL A 14 1.79 0.87 9.17
CA VAL A 14 0.71 0.70 10.17
C VAL A 14 -0.54 0.13 9.50
N LEU A 15 -1.00 0.73 8.40
CA LEU A 15 -2.15 0.26 7.64
C LEU A 15 -1.98 -1.20 7.19
N CYS A 16 -0.81 -1.54 6.65
CA CYS A 16 -0.49 -2.90 6.22
C CYS A 16 -0.61 -3.90 7.38
N ARG A 17 -0.11 -3.56 8.57
CA ARG A 17 -0.21 -4.44 9.75
C ARG A 17 -1.65 -4.63 10.21
N GLU A 18 -2.44 -3.57 10.22
CA GLU A 18 -3.85 -3.61 10.63
C GLU A 18 -4.70 -4.47 9.68
N LEU A 19 -4.36 -4.49 8.39
CA LEU A 19 -5.06 -5.26 7.36
C LEU A 19 -4.46 -6.66 7.12
N GLY A 20 -3.47 -7.09 7.91
CA GLY A 20 -2.84 -8.40 7.76
C GLY A 20 -2.01 -8.56 6.48
N VAL A 21 -1.48 -7.47 5.93
CA VAL A 21 -0.52 -7.51 4.82
C VAL A 21 0.82 -8.01 5.37
N ARG A 22 1.24 -9.18 4.91
CA ARG A 22 2.55 -9.78 5.20
C ARG A 22 3.67 -9.05 4.48
N ARG A 23 3.44 -8.69 3.22
CA ARG A 23 4.45 -8.07 2.36
C ARG A 23 3.84 -7.04 1.41
N PRO A 24 4.18 -5.76 1.56
CA PRO A 24 3.93 -4.74 0.55
C PRO A 24 5.15 -4.52 -0.34
N ASP A 25 4.94 -4.46 -1.66
CA ASP A 25 5.95 -4.06 -2.65
C ASP A 25 5.41 -2.86 -3.47
N LEU A 26 6.14 -1.75 -3.46
CA LEU A 26 5.83 -0.55 -4.25
C LEU A 26 6.38 -0.70 -5.66
N PHE A 27 5.57 -0.38 -6.66
CA PHE A 27 5.99 -0.37 -8.07
C PHE A 27 5.39 0.82 -8.81
N GLY A 28 5.59 0.88 -10.14
CA GLY A 28 5.03 1.95 -10.97
C GLY A 28 5.75 3.29 -10.81
N SER A 29 5.05 4.37 -11.15
CA SER A 29 5.59 5.73 -11.26
C SER A 29 6.20 6.22 -9.95
N ALA A 30 5.64 5.83 -8.80
CA ALA A 30 6.14 6.15 -7.46
C ALA A 30 7.59 5.70 -7.19
N THR A 31 8.11 4.77 -8.00
CA THR A 31 9.51 4.32 -7.91
C THR A 31 10.46 5.18 -8.75
N GLU A 32 9.95 5.94 -9.70
CA GLU A 32 10.67 6.79 -10.66
C GLU A 32 10.59 8.28 -10.29
N ASP A 33 11.31 9.12 -11.05
CA ASP A 33 11.30 10.58 -10.89
C ASP A 33 10.09 11.26 -11.55
N SER A 34 9.27 10.49 -12.28
CA SER A 34 8.08 10.95 -13.01
C SER A 34 6.83 11.07 -12.14
N PHE A 35 6.91 10.67 -10.87
CA PHE A 35 5.80 10.72 -9.92
C PHE A 35 5.38 12.16 -9.62
N ASP A 36 4.11 12.46 -9.89
CA ASP A 36 3.49 13.75 -9.58
C ASP A 36 2.54 13.58 -8.40
N GLU A 37 2.77 14.32 -7.31
CA GLU A 37 2.02 14.19 -6.06
C GLU A 37 0.53 14.51 -6.19
N VAL A 38 0.12 15.20 -7.25
CA VAL A 38 -1.26 15.67 -7.44
C VAL A 38 -2.05 14.73 -8.35
N SER A 39 -1.38 14.07 -9.30
CA SER A 39 -2.03 13.34 -10.39
C SER A 39 -1.61 11.87 -10.53
N SER A 40 -0.51 11.45 -9.89
CA SER A 40 -0.06 10.06 -9.95
C SER A 40 -0.68 9.23 -8.83
N ASP A 41 -1.20 8.06 -9.23
CA ASP A 41 -1.64 7.03 -8.29
C ASP A 41 -0.44 6.30 -7.67
N ILE A 42 -0.67 5.60 -6.55
CA ILE A 42 0.33 4.73 -5.90
C ILE A 42 0.00 3.27 -6.20
N ASP A 43 0.91 2.59 -6.89
CA ASP A 43 0.78 1.17 -7.23
C ASP A 43 1.51 0.28 -6.20
N VAL A 44 0.75 -0.59 -5.53
CA VAL A 44 1.30 -1.57 -4.57
C VAL A 44 0.83 -2.98 -4.85
N LEU A 45 1.73 -3.94 -4.71
CA LEU A 45 1.41 -5.36 -4.61
C LEU A 45 1.44 -5.73 -3.13
N VAL A 46 0.44 -6.49 -2.70
CA VAL A 46 0.37 -6.98 -1.32
C VAL A 46 0.18 -8.48 -1.29
N GLU A 47 0.88 -9.13 -0.37
CA GLU A 47 0.62 -10.50 0.06
C GLU A 47 0.00 -10.43 1.45
N PHE A 48 -1.20 -11.00 1.62
CA PHE A 48 -1.87 -11.09 2.92
C PHE A 48 -1.47 -12.39 3.64
N ASP A 49 -1.44 -12.35 4.98
CA ASP A 49 -1.38 -13.56 5.78
C ASP A 49 -2.77 -14.21 5.81
N ILE A 50 -2.92 -15.28 5.03
CA ILE A 50 -4.19 -15.95 4.82
C ILE A 50 -4.43 -16.96 5.94
N ASP A 51 -5.50 -16.75 6.70
CA ASP A 51 -6.14 -17.77 7.51
C ASP A 51 -7.56 -18.09 6.97
N PRO A 52 -8.21 -19.20 7.40
CA PRO A 52 -9.52 -19.60 6.89
C PRO A 52 -10.67 -18.59 7.10
N ALA A 53 -10.50 -17.62 7.99
CA ALA A 53 -11.46 -16.56 8.31
C ALA A 53 -11.05 -15.19 7.75
N PHE A 54 -10.00 -15.12 6.92
CA PHE A 54 -9.49 -13.87 6.37
C PHE A 54 -10.52 -13.17 5.47
N ASP A 55 -10.86 -11.92 5.78
CA ASP A 55 -11.77 -11.10 4.99
C ASP A 55 -11.03 -10.38 3.87
N TYR A 56 -10.91 -11.05 2.73
CA TYR A 56 -10.30 -10.48 1.52
C TYR A 56 -10.98 -9.20 1.05
N PHE A 57 -12.30 -9.11 1.17
CA PHE A 57 -13.04 -7.97 0.65
C PHE A 57 -12.81 -6.75 1.54
N GLY A 58 -12.96 -6.91 2.86
CA GLY A 58 -12.64 -5.87 3.82
C GLY A 58 -11.18 -5.42 3.74
N ALA A 59 -10.23 -6.36 3.65
CA ALA A 59 -8.81 -6.04 3.53
C ALA A 59 -8.48 -5.27 2.24
N TYR A 60 -9.08 -5.66 1.10
CA TYR A 60 -8.91 -4.96 -0.17
C TYR A 60 -9.43 -3.52 -0.12
N PHE A 61 -10.65 -3.30 0.37
CA PHE A 61 -11.23 -1.95 0.45
C PHE A 61 -10.53 -1.10 1.51
N GLY A 62 -10.19 -1.67 2.67
CA GLY A 62 -9.42 -0.98 3.69
C GLY A 62 -8.06 -0.51 3.16
N LEU A 63 -7.38 -1.33 2.36
CA LEU A 63 -6.10 -0.94 1.75
C LEU A 63 -6.30 0.16 0.70
N LYS A 64 -7.32 0.02 -0.15
CA LYS A 64 -7.61 0.99 -1.22
C LYS A 64 -8.03 2.37 -0.69
N GLU A 65 -8.76 2.41 0.43
CA GLU A 65 -9.25 3.67 1.02
C GLU A 65 -8.24 4.32 1.98
N GLY A 66 -7.31 3.52 2.52
CA GLY A 66 -6.28 4.00 3.44
C GLY A 66 -4.98 4.48 2.78
N LEU A 67 -4.78 4.18 1.50
CA LEU A 67 -3.67 4.67 0.66
C LEU A 67 -4.07 5.94 -0.09
#